data_AF-A0A6H2A0B9-F1
#
_entry.id   AF-A0A6H2A0B9-F1
#
_cell.length_a   1.000
_cell.length_b   1.000
_cell.length_c   1.000
_cell.angle_alpha   90.00
_cell.angle_beta   90.00
_cell.angle_gamma   90.00
#
_symmetry.space_group_name_H-M   'P 1'
#
loop_
_entity.id
_entity.type
_entity.pdbx_description
1 polymer ?
#
loop_
_entity_poly.entity_id
_entity_poly.type
_entity_poly.pdbx_seq_one_letter_code
_entity_poly.pdbx_strand_id
1 'polypeptide(L)' 'MPYAIRKSGNNFKVINEDTGQVKGTHTTKEKAQRQANLLRGVEHGWTPTGKPARSKR' A
#
# COMPACT_ATOMS: atom_id res chain seq x y z
N MET A 1 13.67 -0.19 -0.16
CA MET A 1 12.36 -0.68 -0.62
C MET A 1 11.92 -1.69 0.41
N PRO A 2 10.66 -1.68 0.88
CA PRO A 2 10.18 -2.99 1.30
C PRO A 2 8.68 -3.29 1.15
N TYR A 3 7.83 -2.50 0.50
CA TYR A 3 6.41 -2.87 0.45
C TYR A 3 6.11 -3.91 -0.64
N ALA A 4 6.14 -5.18 -0.28
CA ALA A 4 5.72 -6.29 -1.12
C ALA A 4 4.22 -6.56 -0.99
N ILE A 5 3.59 -6.95 -2.09
CA ILE A 5 2.20 -7.41 -2.11
C ILE A 5 2.21 -8.93 -2.25
N ARG A 6 1.81 -9.64 -1.20
CA ARG A 6 1.61 -11.10 -1.25
C ARG A 6 0.14 -11.45 -1.29
N LYS A 7 -0.25 -12.33 -2.20
CA LYS A 7 -1.60 -12.92 -2.20
C LYS A 7 -1.68 -13.95 -1.07
N SER A 8 -2.73 -13.85 -0.26
CA SER A 8 -3.04 -14.74 0.86
C SER A 8 -4.51 -15.13 0.75
N GLY A 9 -4.78 -16.28 0.14
CA GLY A 9 -6.15 -16.71 -0.18
C GLY A 9 -6.82 -15.75 -1.16
N ASN A 10 -8.00 -15.24 -0.80
CA ASN A 10 -8.76 -14.27 -1.59
C ASN A 10 -8.31 -12.81 -1.38
N ASN A 11 -7.34 -12.56 -0.51
CA ASN A 11 -6.89 -11.20 -0.16
C ASN A 11 -5.43 -10.96 -0.57
N PHE A 12 -5.05 -9.69 -0.65
CA PHE A 12 -3.70 -9.18 -0.92
C PHE A 12 -3.17 -8.50 0.34
N LYS A 13 -2.04 -8.97 0.85
CA LYS A 13 -1.36 -8.43 2.02
C LYS A 13 -0.24 -7.50 1.58
N VAL A 14 -0.16 -6.32 2.17
CA VAL A 14 0.98 -5.40 2.03
C VAL A 14 1.93 -5.70 3.18
N ILE A 15 3.13 -6.17 2.86
CA ILE A 15 4.16 -6.59 3.81
C ILE A 15 5.33 -5.65 3.65
N ASN A 16 5.84 -5.14 4.77
CA ASN A 16 7.13 -4.48 4.82
C ASN A 16 8.21 -5.58 4.91
N GLU A 17 8.92 -5.84 3.83
CA GLU A 17 10.06 -6.76 3.71
C GLU A 17 11.23 -6.46 4.66
N ASP A 18 11.46 -5.21 5.07
CA ASP A 18 12.53 -4.85 6.01
C ASP A 18 12.20 -5.34 7.43
N THR A 19 10.92 -5.31 7.81
CA THR A 19 10.46 -5.66 9.17
C THR A 19 9.66 -6.95 9.24
N GLY A 20 9.32 -7.55 8.09
CA GLY A 20 8.36 -8.64 7.95
C GLY A 20 6.90 -8.27 8.31
N GLN A 21 6.60 -7.01 8.64
CA GLN A 21 5.30 -6.63 9.19
C GLN A 21 4.23 -6.50 8.10
N VAL A 22 3.06 -7.09 8.35
CA VAL A 22 1.86 -6.85 7.53
C VAL A 22 1.28 -5.48 7.88
N LYS A 23 1.30 -4.55 6.94
CA LYS A 23 0.72 -3.20 7.12
C LYS A 23 -0.75 -3.12 6.73
N GLY A 24 -1.27 -4.09 5.98
CA GLY A 24 -2.68 -4.12 5.63
C GLY A 24 -3.05 -5.29 4.75
N THR A 25 -4.35 -5.60 4.72
CA THR A 25 -4.95 -6.62 3.88
C THR A 25 -6.07 -6.03 3.05
N HIS A 26 -6.08 -6.31 1.76
CA HIS A 26 -7.06 -5.78 0.81
C HIS A 26 -7.68 -6.88 -0.03
N THR A 27 -8.90 -6.67 -0.49
CA THR A 27 -9.58 -7.64 -1.38
C THR A 27 -9.06 -7.61 -2.81
N THR A 28 -8.48 -6.48 -3.26
CA THR A 28 -7.97 -6.33 -4.63
C THR A 28 -6.51 -5.91 -4.64
N LYS A 29 -5.79 -6.36 -5.68
CA LYS A 29 -4.39 -6.01 -5.92
C LYS A 29 -4.20 -4.49 -6.04
N GLU A 30 -5.15 -3.82 -6.68
CA GLU A 30 -5.11 -2.36 -6.85
C GLU A 30 -5.16 -1.60 -5.53
N LYS A 31 -6.03 -2.02 -4.59
CA LYS A 31 -6.10 -1.41 -3.25
C LYS A 31 -4.81 -1.64 -2.47
N ALA A 32 -4.25 -2.86 -2.53
CA ALA A 32 -2.95 -3.16 -1.93
C ALA A 32 -1.82 -2.31 -2.54
N GLN A 33 -1.81 -2.11 -3.86
CA GLN A 33 -0.82 -1.28 -4.53
C GLN A 33 -0.93 0.20 -4.14
N ARG A 34 -2.14 0.72 -4.02
CA ARG A 34 -2.35 2.09 -3.53
C ARG A 34 -1.80 2.28 -2.12
N GLN A 35 -2.04 1.32 -1.22
CA GLN A 35 -1.48 1.38 0.13
C GLN A 35 0.05 1.26 0.11
N ALA A 36 0.62 0.36 -0.69
CA ALA A 36 2.07 0.23 -0.81
C ALA A 36 2.72 1.54 -1.31
N ASN A 37 2.12 2.19 -2.31
CA ASN A 37 2.60 3.47 -2.84
C ASN A 37 2.46 4.60 -1.81
N LEU A 38 1.36 4.63 -1.05
CA LEU A 38 1.18 5.58 0.05
C LEU A 38 2.28 5.44 1.09
N LEU A 39 2.51 4.22 1.58
CA LEU A 39 3.54 3.94 2.59
C LEU A 39 4.94 4.28 2.07
N ARG A 40 5.24 3.95 0.81
CA ARG A 40 6.50 4.34 0.16
C ARG A 40 6.67 5.86 0.10
N GLY A 41 5.60 6.59 -0.22
CA GLY A 41 5.62 8.05 -0.22
C GLY A 41 5.91 8.60 1.18
N VAL A 42 5.19 8.11 2.19
CA VAL A 42 5.38 8.53 3.60
C VAL A 42 6.82 8.30 4.06
N GLU A 43 7.43 7.16 3.72
CA GLU A 43 8.84 6.89 4.04
C GLU A 43 9.82 7.85 3.35
N HIS A 44 9.49 8.33 2.15
CA HIS A 44 10.28 9.34 1.43
C HIS A 44 9.96 10.78 1.86
N GLY A 45 9.23 10.99 2.96
CA GLY A 45 8.87 12.32 3.47
C GLY A 45 7.67 12.97 2.75
N TRP A 46 6.91 12.21 1.97
CA TRP A 46 5.67 12.71 1.38
C TRP A 46 4.50 12.66 2.37
N THR A 47 3.97 13.82 2.71
CA THR A 47 2.79 13.94 3.58
C THR A 47 1.51 13.92 2.74
N PRO A 48 0.61 12.93 2.91
CA PRO A 48 -0.65 12.89 2.19
C PRO A 48 -1.53 14.08 2.60
N THR A 49 -2.07 14.79 1.62
CA THR A 49 -2.85 16.02 1.83
C THR A 49 -4.30 15.79 2.27
N GLY A 50 -4.70 14.53 2.50
CA GLY A 50 -6.08 14.14 2.85
C GLY A 50 -7.10 14.32 1.73
N LYS A 51 -6.73 14.96 0.62
CA LYS A 51 -7.61 15.21 -0.52
C LYS A 51 -7.87 13.89 -1.28
N PRO A 52 -9.10 13.65 -1.75
CA PRO A 52 -9.39 12.48 -2.55
C PRO A 52 -8.52 12.48 -3.82
N ALA A 53 -8.12 11.28 -4.26
CA ALA A 53 -7.44 11.13 -5.53
C ALA A 53 -8.30 11.77 -6.63
N ARG A 54 -7.69 12.61 -7.48
CA ARG A 54 -8.39 13.22 -8.62
C ARG A 54 -9.09 12.11 -9.40
N SER A 55 -10.42 12.18 -9.46
CA SER A 55 -11.20 11.31 -10.33
C SER A 55 -10.73 11.54 -11.76
N LYS A 56 -10.45 10.47 -12.51
CA LYS A 56 -10.24 10.59 -13.96
C LYS A 56 -11.57 11.06 -14.56
N ARG A 57 -11.57 12.28 -15.10
CA ARG A 57 -12.61 12.75 -16.01
C ARG A 57 -12.39 12.13 -17.37
#